data_AF-A0A383DV02-F1
#
_entry.id   AF-A0A383DV02-F1
#
_cell.length_a   1.000
_cell.length_b   1.000
_cell.length_c   1.000
_cell.angle_alpha   90.00
_cell.angle_beta   90.00
_cell.angle_gamma   90.00
#
_symmetry.space_group_name_H-M   'P 1'
#
loop_
_entity.id
_entity.type
_entity.pdbx_description
1 polymer ?
#
loop_
_entity_poly.entity_id
_entity_poly.type
_entity_poly.pdbx_seq_one_letter_code
_entity_poly.pdbx_strand_id
1 'polypeptide(L)'
;MKRMLTFFLSVLMISAISADDYQPGADFNVENKLMFHGDANFSDFSVLGAQSVMAGMDFDGDMKYEILFTIDETLPPGGPDPGKVGVYLYEADGNGGYDHVWHFVSPDPGNSLPGMSHGDIDGDGKHEIYFGVPPAASNDATWGTYIFEQGADGTFPATATHLLRYGMETADNFRPAGYAMADIDGDGKIELATIDRGEKRLSIDA
;
A
#
# COMPACT_ATOMS: atom_id res chain seq x y z
N MET A 1 13.08 73.36 -0.37
CA MET A 1 13.56 72.29 0.54
C MET A 1 12.99 70.97 0.05
N LYS A 2 13.75 70.16 -0.70
CA LYS A 2 13.31 68.83 -1.17
C LYS A 2 13.70 67.79 -0.11
N ARG A 3 12.72 67.06 0.42
CA ARG A 3 12.95 65.89 1.29
C ARG A 3 13.01 64.65 0.40
N MET A 4 14.15 63.97 0.39
CA MET A 4 14.33 62.70 -0.30
C MET A 4 13.90 61.59 0.65
N LEU A 5 12.92 60.79 0.26
CA LEU A 5 12.45 59.63 1.00
C LEU A 5 13.18 58.40 0.42
N THR A 6 14.07 57.81 1.21
CA THR A 6 14.78 56.58 0.84
C THR A 6 13.99 55.39 1.37
N PHE A 7 13.52 54.51 0.49
CA PHE A 7 12.95 53.22 0.86
C PHE A 7 14.06 52.16 0.89
N PHE A 8 14.21 51.45 2.00
CA PHE A 8 15.00 50.23 2.07
C PHE A 8 14.08 49.05 1.74
N LEU A 9 14.40 48.31 0.67
CA LEU A 9 13.75 47.05 0.34
C LEU A 9 14.62 45.91 0.85
N SER A 10 14.22 45.26 1.93
CA SER A 10 14.86 44.04 2.42
C SER A 10 14.27 42.84 1.70
N VAL A 11 15.04 42.20 0.83
CA VAL A 11 14.66 40.91 0.22
C VAL A 11 14.94 39.80 1.23
N LEU A 12 13.89 39.11 1.66
CA LEU A 12 14.00 37.92 2.48
C LEU A 12 14.31 36.73 1.55
N MET A 13 15.54 36.23 1.57
CA MET A 13 15.89 34.96 0.92
C MET A 13 15.36 33.83 1.79
N ILE A 14 14.25 33.21 1.39
CA ILE A 14 13.81 31.93 1.95
C ILE A 14 14.68 30.87 1.27
N SER A 15 15.65 30.31 1.99
CA SER A 15 16.34 29.10 1.56
C SER A 15 15.33 27.95 1.63
N ALA A 16 14.85 27.49 0.47
CA ALA A 16 14.20 26.21 0.39
C ALA A 16 15.22 25.14 0.84
N ILE A 17 14.91 24.41 1.90
CA ILE A 17 15.63 23.19 2.24
C ILE A 17 15.25 22.19 1.14
N SER A 18 16.11 22.03 0.13
CA SER A 18 16.07 20.85 -0.72
C SER A 18 16.48 19.67 0.14
N ALA A 19 15.63 18.65 0.27
CA ALA A 19 16.08 17.36 0.79
C ALA A 19 17.24 16.89 -0.10
N ASP A 20 18.41 16.61 0.47
CA ASP A 20 19.52 16.04 -0.28
C ASP A 20 19.03 14.72 -0.94
N ASP A 21 19.30 14.57 -2.24
CA ASP A 21 18.93 13.35 -2.94
C ASP A 21 19.66 12.15 -2.33
N TYR A 22 18.91 11.07 -2.09
CA TYR A 22 19.46 9.82 -1.60
C TYR A 22 20.57 9.34 -2.54
N GLN A 23 21.80 9.32 -2.02
CA GLN A 23 22.96 8.80 -2.74
C GLN A 23 23.11 7.33 -2.41
N PRO A 24 22.85 6.41 -3.35
CA PRO A 24 23.14 5.00 -3.12
C PRO A 24 24.67 4.82 -2.99
N GLY A 25 25.10 3.73 -2.34
CA GLY A 25 26.54 3.39 -2.27
C GLY A 25 27.14 3.20 -3.67
N ALA A 26 28.47 3.19 -3.77
CA ALA A 26 29.19 3.18 -5.06
C ALA A 26 28.83 2.02 -6.03
N ASP A 27 28.21 0.95 -5.52
CA ASP A 27 27.81 -0.23 -6.29
C ASP A 27 26.38 -0.14 -6.86
N PHE A 28 25.63 0.91 -6.54
CA PHE A 28 24.22 1.04 -6.89
C PHE A 28 23.99 2.35 -7.66
N ASN A 29 23.17 2.29 -8.70
CA ASN A 29 22.66 3.46 -9.40
C ASN A 29 21.16 3.61 -9.13
N VAL A 30 20.70 4.84 -8.91
CA VAL A 30 19.26 5.14 -8.87
C VAL A 30 18.82 5.47 -10.29
N GLU A 31 18.08 4.55 -10.92
CA GLU A 31 17.51 4.78 -12.25
C GLU A 31 16.16 5.50 -12.19
N ASN A 32 15.38 5.27 -11.13
CA ASN A 32 14.09 5.91 -10.92
C ASN A 32 13.84 6.24 -9.43
N LYS A 33 13.02 7.25 -9.18
CA LYS A 33 12.54 7.64 -7.85
C LYS A 33 11.05 8.01 -7.94
N LEU A 34 10.21 7.27 -7.24
CA LEU A 34 8.80 7.62 -7.08
C LEU A 34 8.62 8.61 -5.93
N MET A 35 7.99 9.74 -6.21
CA MET A 35 7.70 10.81 -5.24
C MET A 35 6.21 11.10 -5.23
N PHE A 36 5.53 10.60 -4.22
CA PHE A 36 4.07 10.67 -4.12
C PHE A 36 3.52 11.98 -3.52
N HIS A 37 4.40 12.86 -3.02
CA HIS A 37 3.98 14.11 -2.39
C HIS A 37 3.32 15.05 -3.42
N GLY A 38 2.02 15.31 -3.23
CA GLY A 38 1.23 16.14 -4.14
C GLY A 38 0.67 15.38 -5.35
N ASP A 39 0.87 14.06 -5.43
CA ASP A 39 0.21 13.20 -6.42
C ASP A 39 -1.26 13.00 -6.03
N ALA A 40 -2.16 13.22 -7.00
CA ALA A 40 -3.60 13.11 -6.81
C ALA A 40 -4.05 11.67 -6.45
N ASN A 41 -3.28 10.66 -6.84
CA ASN A 41 -3.56 9.25 -6.53
C ASN A 41 -3.46 8.94 -5.02
N PHE A 42 -2.82 9.82 -4.24
CA PHE A 42 -2.66 9.68 -2.79
C PHE A 42 -3.46 10.72 -2.00
N SER A 43 -4.43 11.39 -2.64
CA SER A 43 -5.22 12.46 -2.03
C SER A 43 -6.13 12.00 -0.88
N ASP A 44 -6.34 10.69 -0.73
CA ASP A 44 -7.02 10.07 0.40
C ASP A 44 -6.25 10.16 1.72
N PHE A 45 -4.95 10.46 1.66
CA PHE A 45 -4.05 10.50 2.80
C PHE A 45 -3.60 11.92 3.12
N SER A 46 -3.57 12.25 4.41
CA SER A 46 -3.00 13.48 4.93
C SER A 46 -1.47 13.42 5.05
N VAL A 47 -0.91 12.21 5.22
CA VAL A 47 0.53 11.92 5.22
C VAL A 47 0.80 10.57 4.58
N LEU A 48 2.01 10.36 4.07
CA LEU A 48 2.36 9.15 3.33
C LEU A 48 3.48 8.39 4.06
N GLY A 49 3.16 7.18 4.53
CA GLY A 49 4.13 6.21 5.00
C GLY A 49 4.11 4.95 4.14
N ALA A 50 5.13 4.73 3.32
CA ALA A 50 5.27 3.47 2.60
C ALA A 50 5.91 2.39 3.49
N GLN A 51 5.44 1.15 3.41
CA GLN A 51 5.98 0.04 4.22
C GLN A 51 6.38 -1.16 3.37
N SER A 52 5.41 -2.00 2.98
CA SER A 52 5.67 -3.26 2.29
C SER A 52 5.74 -3.00 0.79
N VAL A 53 6.74 -3.59 0.12
CA VAL A 53 6.93 -3.48 -1.34
C VAL A 53 7.21 -4.88 -1.88
N MET A 54 6.49 -5.26 -2.93
CA MET A 54 6.74 -6.42 -3.78
C MET A 54 6.97 -5.92 -5.21
N ALA A 55 7.81 -6.62 -5.96
CA ALA A 55 8.17 -6.24 -7.32
C ALA A 55 8.43 -7.48 -8.18
N GLY A 56 8.25 -7.35 -9.49
CA GLY A 56 8.54 -8.42 -10.45
C GLY A 56 7.33 -9.29 -10.82
N MET A 57 6.13 -8.89 -10.39
CA MET A 57 4.86 -9.47 -10.87
C MET A 57 4.63 -9.05 -12.32
N ASP A 58 3.82 -9.79 -13.07
CA ASP A 58 3.38 -9.48 -14.44
C ASP A 58 1.88 -9.83 -14.52
N PHE A 59 1.06 -9.02 -13.86
CA PHE A 59 -0.34 -9.35 -13.63
C PHE A 59 -1.14 -9.38 -14.92
N ASP A 60 -0.86 -8.50 -15.87
CA ASP A 60 -1.58 -8.43 -17.15
C ASP A 60 -0.92 -9.24 -18.29
N GLY A 61 0.28 -9.78 -18.05
CA GLY A 61 0.99 -10.67 -18.95
C GLY A 61 1.64 -9.96 -20.15
N ASP A 62 1.90 -8.66 -20.05
CA ASP A 62 2.49 -7.86 -21.12
C ASP A 62 4.04 -7.77 -21.05
N MET A 63 4.65 -8.38 -20.02
CA MET A 63 6.08 -8.37 -19.70
C MET A 63 6.62 -7.03 -19.18
N LYS A 64 5.75 -6.12 -18.72
CA LYS A 64 6.14 -4.96 -17.93
C LYS A 64 5.81 -5.21 -16.47
N TYR A 65 6.86 -5.50 -15.71
CA TYR A 65 6.66 -5.95 -14.35
C TYR A 65 6.12 -4.86 -13.41
N GLU A 66 5.18 -5.22 -12.54
CA GLU A 66 4.61 -4.30 -11.57
C GLU A 66 5.39 -4.24 -10.25
N ILE A 67 5.15 -3.15 -9.53
CA ILE A 67 5.40 -2.99 -8.10
C ILE A 67 4.06 -2.87 -7.37
N LEU A 68 3.94 -3.61 -6.27
CA LEU A 68 2.80 -3.56 -5.37
C LEU A 68 3.31 -3.10 -4.02
N PHE A 69 2.71 -2.06 -3.45
CA PHE A 69 3.17 -1.52 -2.17
C PHE A 69 2.05 -0.99 -1.30
N THR A 70 2.29 -0.96 0.00
CA THR A 70 1.34 -0.42 0.97
C THR A 70 1.67 1.02 1.36
N ILE A 71 0.61 1.79 1.58
CA ILE A 71 0.63 3.08 2.28
C ILE A 71 -0.06 2.90 3.63
N ASP A 72 0.53 3.46 4.66
CA ASP A 72 0.03 3.48 6.02
C ASP A 72 0.08 4.94 6.52
N GLU A 73 -1.11 5.54 6.65
CA GLU A 73 -1.26 6.93 7.09
C GLU A 73 -0.83 7.13 8.55
N THR A 74 -0.75 6.06 9.35
CA THR A 74 -0.37 6.15 10.76
C THR A 74 1.13 6.40 10.98
N LEU A 75 1.94 6.17 9.94
CA LEU A 75 3.40 6.24 10.02
C LEU A 75 3.93 7.68 9.99
N PRO A 76 5.24 7.88 10.28
CA PRO A 76 5.87 9.20 10.22
C PRO A 76 5.58 9.93 8.90
N PRO A 77 5.40 11.27 8.92
CA PRO A 77 5.77 12.21 9.98
C PRO A 77 4.69 12.51 11.04
N GLY A 78 3.78 11.59 11.33
CA GLY A 78 2.84 11.71 12.47
C GLY A 78 1.40 11.85 12.02
N GLY A 79 0.97 10.96 11.13
CA GLY A 79 -0.42 10.92 10.72
C GLY A 79 -1.36 10.37 11.79
N PRO A 80 -2.66 10.31 11.47
CA PRO A 80 -3.68 9.84 12.40
C PRO A 80 -3.46 8.36 12.77
N ASP A 81 -3.69 8.03 14.04
CA ASP A 81 -3.70 6.65 14.56
C ASP A 81 -4.95 6.48 15.43
N PRO A 82 -6.01 5.79 14.95
CA PRO A 82 -6.12 5.05 13.68
C PRO A 82 -6.07 5.94 12.43
N GLY A 83 -5.56 5.40 11.32
CA GLY A 83 -5.39 6.10 10.03
C GLY A 83 -5.79 5.20 8.85
N LYS A 84 -5.96 5.77 7.66
CA LYS A 84 -6.23 4.95 6.47
C LYS A 84 -5.00 4.13 6.10
N VAL A 85 -5.23 3.00 5.46
CA VAL A 85 -4.19 2.20 4.82
C VAL A 85 -4.57 1.97 3.36
N GLY A 86 -3.59 1.83 2.47
CA GLY A 86 -3.84 1.54 1.06
C GLY A 86 -2.85 0.55 0.48
N VAL A 87 -3.23 0.00 -0.66
CA VAL A 87 -2.40 -0.86 -1.51
C VAL A 87 -2.41 -0.27 -2.92
N TYR A 88 -1.23 -0.09 -3.49
CA TYR A 88 -1.03 0.57 -4.77
C TYR A 88 -0.27 -0.36 -5.71
N LEU A 89 -0.72 -0.43 -6.94
CA LEU A 89 -0.11 -1.15 -8.04
C LEU A 89 0.35 -0.14 -9.09
N TYR A 90 1.62 -0.24 -9.46
CA TYR A 90 2.25 0.55 -10.50
C TYR A 90 2.97 -0.39 -11.48
N GLU A 91 2.86 -0.12 -12.77
CA GLU A 91 3.45 -0.93 -13.85
C GLU A 91 4.63 -0.22 -14.49
N ALA A 92 5.65 -0.94 -14.92
CA ALA A 92 6.78 -0.34 -15.63
C ALA A 92 6.34 0.30 -16.96
N ASP A 93 6.71 1.56 -17.22
CA ASP A 93 6.29 2.27 -18.45
C ASP A 93 7.08 1.85 -19.72
N GLY A 94 8.12 1.03 -19.57
CA GLY A 94 9.05 0.64 -20.64
C GLY A 94 10.13 1.68 -20.97
N ASN A 95 10.14 2.80 -20.25
CA ASN A 95 11.08 3.92 -20.37
C ASN A 95 11.88 4.18 -19.08
N GLY A 96 11.87 3.22 -18.15
CA GLY A 96 12.59 3.30 -16.87
C GLY A 96 11.78 3.98 -15.76
N GLY A 97 10.49 4.23 -15.99
CA GLY A 97 9.53 4.70 -15.02
C GLY A 97 8.45 3.69 -14.69
N TYR A 98 7.50 4.15 -13.89
CA TYR A 98 6.35 3.38 -13.46
C TYR A 98 5.09 4.25 -13.50
N ASP A 99 4.03 3.72 -14.10
CA ASP A 99 2.72 4.35 -14.19
C ASP A 99 1.75 3.74 -13.17
N HIS A 100 0.87 4.57 -12.61
CA HIS A 100 -0.22 4.09 -11.75
C HIS A 100 -1.20 3.26 -12.58
N VAL A 101 -1.50 2.04 -12.13
CA VAL A 101 -2.47 1.15 -12.79
C VAL A 101 -3.71 0.90 -11.94
N TRP A 102 -3.53 0.70 -10.63
CA TRP A 102 -4.64 0.40 -9.73
C TRP A 102 -4.27 0.72 -8.28
N HIS A 103 -5.27 1.02 -7.44
CA HIS A 103 -5.08 1.06 -5.99
C HIS A 103 -6.39 0.82 -5.26
N PHE A 104 -6.28 0.52 -3.97
CA PHE A 104 -7.37 0.54 -3.02
C PHE A 104 -6.94 1.25 -1.73
N VAL A 105 -7.87 2.00 -1.14
CA VAL A 105 -7.70 2.63 0.18
C VAL A 105 -8.82 2.18 1.10
N SER A 106 -8.48 1.84 2.34
CA SER A 106 -9.43 1.43 3.36
C SER A 106 -10.54 2.48 3.52
N PRO A 107 -11.84 2.09 3.52
CA PRO A 107 -12.93 3.05 3.62
C PRO A 107 -12.91 3.83 4.93
N ASP A 108 -12.58 3.15 6.02
CA ASP A 108 -12.50 3.70 7.37
C ASP A 108 -11.09 3.54 7.96
N PRO A 109 -10.66 4.45 8.86
CA PRO A 109 -9.35 4.36 9.52
C PRO A 109 -9.19 3.07 10.32
N GLY A 110 -8.04 2.41 10.13
CA GLY A 110 -7.61 1.21 10.84
C GLY A 110 -6.33 1.43 11.63
N ASN A 111 -5.91 0.41 12.37
CA ASN A 111 -4.61 0.43 13.02
C ASN A 111 -3.47 0.26 12.00
N SER A 112 -2.25 0.62 12.41
CA SER A 112 -1.02 0.54 11.59
C SER A 112 -0.62 -0.88 11.15
N LEU A 113 0.21 -0.92 10.12
CA LEU A 113 0.92 -2.05 9.52
C LEU A 113 0.01 -3.05 8.80
N PRO A 114 -0.55 -2.62 7.65
CA PRO A 114 -1.33 -3.51 6.82
C PRO A 114 -0.47 -4.67 6.27
N GLY A 115 -1.05 -5.86 6.22
CA GLY A 115 -0.49 -6.99 5.49
C GLY A 115 -0.71 -6.86 3.99
N MET A 116 0.14 -7.49 3.19
CA MET A 116 -0.03 -7.53 1.73
C MET A 116 0.61 -8.78 1.15
N SER A 117 -0.05 -9.39 0.15
CA SER A 117 0.49 -10.44 -0.71
C SER A 117 -0.31 -10.52 -2.01
N HIS A 118 0.14 -11.37 -2.94
CA HIS A 118 -0.62 -11.75 -4.12
C HIS A 118 -0.46 -13.25 -4.42
N GLY A 119 -1.36 -13.81 -5.22
CA GLY A 119 -1.40 -15.24 -5.57
C GLY A 119 -2.41 -15.56 -6.68
N ASP A 120 -2.58 -16.84 -6.97
CA ASP A 120 -3.70 -17.41 -7.74
C ASP A 120 -4.18 -18.60 -6.89
N ILE A 121 -5.13 -18.36 -6.00
CA ILE A 121 -5.54 -19.34 -4.98
C ILE A 121 -6.53 -20.37 -5.51
N ASP A 122 -7.36 -19.99 -6.48
CA ASP A 122 -8.35 -20.87 -7.06
C ASP A 122 -7.85 -21.60 -8.32
N GLY A 123 -6.66 -21.23 -8.80
CA GLY A 123 -5.96 -21.89 -9.90
C GLY A 123 -6.58 -21.59 -11.25
N ASP A 124 -7.31 -20.49 -11.39
CA ASP A 124 -8.00 -20.14 -12.62
C ASP A 124 -7.14 -19.32 -13.60
N GLY A 125 -5.91 -19.00 -13.19
CA GLY A 125 -4.94 -18.24 -13.95
C GLY A 125 -5.11 -16.73 -13.86
N LYS A 126 -6.05 -16.24 -13.05
CA LYS A 126 -6.16 -14.83 -12.68
C LYS A 126 -5.53 -14.64 -11.30
N HIS A 127 -5.01 -13.44 -11.08
CA HIS A 127 -4.31 -13.14 -9.85
C HIS A 127 -5.22 -12.49 -8.81
N GLU A 128 -4.95 -12.75 -7.54
CA GLU A 128 -5.56 -12.07 -6.41
C GLU A 128 -4.54 -11.20 -5.68
N ILE A 129 -4.98 -10.04 -5.21
CA ILE A 129 -4.28 -9.25 -4.19
C ILE A 129 -4.97 -9.46 -2.84
N TYR A 130 -4.18 -9.82 -1.83
CA TYR A 130 -4.59 -9.95 -0.43
C TYR A 130 -4.08 -8.74 0.34
N PHE A 131 -4.99 -7.94 0.89
CA PHE A 131 -4.66 -6.74 1.63
C PHE A 131 -5.28 -6.74 3.03
N GLY A 132 -4.43 -6.76 4.04
CA GLY A 132 -4.83 -6.84 5.44
C GLY A 132 -5.05 -5.46 6.03
N VAL A 133 -6.30 -5.14 6.37
CA VAL A 133 -6.65 -3.91 7.07
C VAL A 133 -6.81 -4.22 8.56
N PRO A 134 -5.94 -3.69 9.44
CA PRO A 134 -6.02 -3.96 10.88
C PRO A 134 -7.28 -3.35 11.52
N PRO A 135 -7.95 -4.08 12.45
CA PRO A 135 -9.13 -3.60 13.16
C PRO A 135 -8.81 -2.40 14.05
N ALA A 136 -9.77 -1.49 14.17
CA ALA A 136 -9.83 -0.34 15.06
C ALA A 136 -11.30 -0.07 15.42
N ALA A 137 -11.56 0.75 16.44
CA ALA A 137 -12.93 1.09 16.83
C ALA A 137 -13.73 1.80 15.72
N SER A 138 -13.05 2.38 14.73
CA SER A 138 -13.62 3.12 13.61
C SER A 138 -13.99 2.28 12.39
N ASN A 139 -13.54 1.02 12.27
CA ASN A 139 -13.67 0.23 11.04
C ASN A 139 -14.25 -1.17 11.26
N ASP A 140 -15.19 -1.32 12.20
CA ASP A 140 -15.74 -2.62 12.63
C ASP A 140 -16.29 -3.50 11.48
N ALA A 141 -16.83 -2.86 10.44
CA ALA A 141 -17.36 -3.51 9.25
C ALA A 141 -16.38 -3.57 8.05
N THR A 142 -15.22 -2.93 8.18
CA THR A 142 -14.28 -2.63 7.08
C THR A 142 -12.83 -2.98 7.44
N TRP A 143 -12.65 -3.90 8.39
CA TRP A 143 -11.37 -4.52 8.70
C TRP A 143 -11.36 -5.98 8.24
N GLY A 144 -10.17 -6.54 8.10
CA GLY A 144 -9.97 -7.93 7.69
C GLY A 144 -9.03 -8.02 6.49
N THR A 145 -9.05 -9.18 5.83
CA THR A 145 -8.34 -9.35 4.56
C THR A 145 -9.30 -9.04 3.42
N TYR A 146 -9.02 -7.93 2.73
CA TYR A 146 -9.62 -7.61 1.45
C TYR A 146 -8.96 -8.47 0.37
N ILE A 147 -9.77 -9.11 -0.46
CA ILE A 147 -9.32 -9.87 -1.62
C ILE A 147 -9.84 -9.18 -2.87
N PHE A 148 -8.93 -8.91 -3.80
CA PHE A 148 -9.24 -8.38 -5.13
C PHE A 148 -8.80 -9.41 -6.15
N GLU A 149 -9.76 -10.17 -6.69
CA GLU A 149 -9.53 -11.07 -7.82
C GLU A 149 -9.57 -10.28 -9.12
N GLN A 150 -8.58 -10.53 -9.98
CA GLN A 150 -8.46 -9.90 -11.28
C GLN A 150 -9.61 -10.32 -12.20
N GLY A 151 -10.07 -9.38 -13.02
CA GLY A 151 -11.04 -9.61 -14.07
C GLY A 151 -10.45 -10.36 -15.27
N ALA A 152 -11.33 -10.85 -16.15
CA ALA A 152 -10.92 -11.51 -17.39
C ALA A 152 -10.17 -10.58 -18.38
N ASP A 153 -10.14 -9.27 -18.11
CA ASP A 153 -9.42 -8.27 -18.88
C ASP A 153 -8.05 -7.90 -18.30
N GLY A 154 -7.59 -8.61 -17.26
CA GLY A 154 -6.32 -8.36 -16.60
C GLY A 154 -6.34 -7.22 -15.59
N THR A 155 -7.52 -6.65 -15.28
CA THR A 155 -7.62 -5.50 -14.35
C THR A 155 -8.16 -5.91 -12.98
N PHE A 156 -7.74 -5.22 -11.92
CA PHE A 156 -8.31 -5.39 -10.58
C PHE A 156 -9.56 -4.54 -10.36
N PRO A 157 -10.62 -5.06 -9.70
CA PRO A 157 -11.83 -4.30 -9.43
C PRO A 157 -11.60 -3.21 -8.38
N ALA A 158 -12.41 -2.14 -8.41
CA ALA A 158 -12.36 -1.09 -7.39
C ALA A 158 -12.98 -1.50 -6.04
N THR A 159 -13.80 -2.55 -6.05
CA THR A 159 -14.41 -3.14 -4.85
C THR A 159 -13.84 -4.53 -4.66
N ALA A 160 -13.50 -4.88 -3.42
CA ALA A 160 -13.03 -6.22 -3.11
C ALA A 160 -14.08 -7.28 -3.45
N THR A 161 -13.62 -8.39 -4.01
CA THR A 161 -14.45 -9.57 -4.29
C THR A 161 -14.84 -10.26 -3.00
N HIS A 162 -13.93 -10.26 -2.01
CA HIS A 162 -14.19 -10.78 -0.67
C HIS A 162 -13.60 -9.89 0.42
N LEU A 163 -14.25 -9.91 1.59
CA LEU A 163 -13.74 -9.36 2.84
C LEU A 163 -13.83 -10.43 3.92
N LEU A 164 -12.67 -10.89 4.40
CA LEU A 164 -12.55 -11.98 5.35
C LEU A 164 -12.17 -11.47 6.74
N ARG A 165 -12.98 -11.82 7.74
CA ARG A 165 -12.73 -11.50 9.16
C ARG A 165 -12.46 -12.75 10.02
N TYR A 166 -12.27 -13.91 9.40
CA TYR A 166 -11.87 -15.15 10.07
C TYR A 166 -12.78 -15.60 11.23
N GLY A 167 -14.06 -15.19 11.21
CA GLY A 167 -15.01 -15.43 12.30
C GLY A 167 -14.66 -14.68 13.60
N MET A 168 -13.83 -13.65 13.52
CA MET A 168 -13.40 -12.80 14.63
C MET A 168 -14.11 -11.46 14.61
N GLU A 169 -14.14 -10.81 15.77
CA GLU A 169 -14.67 -9.47 15.99
C GLU A 169 -13.53 -8.47 16.19
N THR A 170 -13.81 -7.18 16.05
CA THR A 170 -12.82 -6.11 16.27
C THR A 170 -12.15 -6.20 17.65
N ALA A 171 -12.88 -6.70 18.66
CA ALA A 171 -12.38 -6.89 20.02
C ALA A 171 -11.28 -7.97 20.14
N ASP A 172 -11.24 -8.93 19.20
CA ASP A 172 -10.15 -9.93 19.14
C ASP A 172 -8.82 -9.29 18.69
N ASN A 173 -8.89 -8.09 18.08
CA ASN A 173 -7.75 -7.30 17.63
C ASN A 173 -6.78 -8.13 16.76
N PHE A 174 -7.33 -9.00 15.92
CA PHE A 174 -6.55 -9.78 14.95
C PHE A 174 -6.11 -8.88 13.80
N ARG A 175 -4.81 -8.70 13.61
CA ARG A 175 -4.25 -7.81 12.58
C ARG A 175 -3.59 -8.63 11.49
N PRO A 176 -4.26 -8.90 10.35
CA PRO A 176 -3.65 -9.64 9.25
C PRO A 176 -2.39 -8.91 8.76
N ALA A 177 -1.22 -9.48 9.04
CA ALA A 177 0.07 -8.80 8.84
C ALA A 177 0.97 -9.49 7.79
N GLY A 178 0.66 -10.74 7.45
CA GLY A 178 1.40 -11.51 6.46
C GLY A 178 0.55 -12.67 5.96
N TYR A 179 0.88 -13.14 4.77
CA TYR A 179 0.17 -14.19 4.07
C TYR A 179 1.15 -15.22 3.51
N ALA A 180 0.72 -16.47 3.47
CA ALA A 180 1.38 -17.54 2.76
C ALA A 180 0.32 -18.43 2.12
N MET A 181 0.62 -18.98 0.94
CA MET A 181 -0.26 -19.88 0.22
C MET A 181 0.43 -21.22 -0.01
N ALA A 182 -0.28 -22.29 0.32
CA ALA A 182 0.13 -23.66 0.07
C ALA A 182 -1.06 -24.59 0.23
N ASP A 183 -0.96 -25.79 -0.33
CA ASP A 183 -1.77 -26.94 0.07
C ASP A 183 -1.22 -27.46 1.42
N ILE A 184 -1.75 -26.92 2.51
CA ILE A 184 -1.26 -27.13 3.87
C ILE A 184 -1.75 -28.47 4.43
N ASP A 185 -2.96 -28.90 4.05
CA ASP A 185 -3.57 -30.12 4.55
C ASP A 185 -3.47 -31.33 3.61
N GLY A 186 -3.01 -31.12 2.38
CA GLY A 186 -2.74 -32.15 1.38
C GLY A 186 -3.99 -32.61 0.63
N ASP A 187 -5.07 -31.82 0.62
CA ASP A 187 -6.30 -32.13 -0.11
C ASP A 187 -6.26 -31.72 -1.60
N GLY A 188 -5.21 -31.00 -1.99
CA GLY A 188 -4.98 -30.53 -3.36
C GLY A 188 -5.59 -29.16 -3.67
N LYS A 189 -6.16 -28.47 -2.68
CA LYS A 189 -6.51 -27.05 -2.76
C LYS A 189 -5.42 -26.20 -2.15
N ILE A 190 -5.38 -24.93 -2.53
CA ILE A 190 -4.45 -23.97 -1.95
C ILE A 190 -5.19 -23.22 -0.86
N GLU A 191 -4.59 -23.14 0.32
CA GLU A 191 -5.09 -22.34 1.42
C GLU A 191 -4.33 -21.02 1.57
N LEU A 192 -5.02 -20.00 2.04
CA LEU A 192 -4.41 -18.76 2.52
C LEU A 192 -4.20 -18.82 4.03
N ALA A 193 -2.94 -18.96 4.44
CA ALA A 193 -2.54 -18.80 5.83
C ALA A 193 -2.23 -17.33 6.13
N THR A 194 -2.79 -16.77 7.21
CA THR A 194 -2.44 -15.42 7.69
C THR A 194 -2.18 -15.36 9.18
N ILE A 195 -1.27 -14.47 9.57
CA ILE A 195 -0.83 -14.30 10.97
C ILE A 195 -1.17 -12.91 11.51
N ASP A 196 -1.45 -12.87 12.81
CA ASP A 196 -1.47 -11.63 13.60
C ASP A 196 -0.05 -11.23 14.04
N ARG A 197 0.23 -9.93 14.00
CA ARG A 197 1.46 -9.33 14.53
C ARG A 197 1.54 -9.37 16.06
N GLY A 198 0.40 -9.29 16.75
CA GLY A 198 0.31 -9.16 18.20
C GLY A 198 0.50 -10.48 18.96
N GLU A 199 -0.59 -11.22 19.13
CA GLU A 199 -0.67 -12.37 20.05
C GLU A 199 -0.42 -13.73 19.38
N LYS A 200 0.23 -13.74 18.20
CA LYS A 200 0.51 -14.94 17.37
C LYS A 200 -0.72 -15.82 17.16
N ARG A 201 -1.74 -15.25 16.52
CA ARG A 201 -2.89 -16.00 15.98
C ARG A 201 -2.61 -16.35 14.51
N LEU A 202 -2.94 -17.56 14.09
CA LEU A 202 -2.90 -18.03 12.70
C LEU A 202 -4.33 -18.39 12.30
N SER A 203 -4.78 -17.94 11.13
CA SER A 203 -5.96 -18.47 10.47
C SER A 203 -5.58 -19.07 9.12
N ILE A 204 -6.37 -20.06 8.68
CA ILE A 204 -6.25 -20.74 7.39
C ILE A 204 -7.63 -20.60 6.73
N ASP A 205 -7.64 -20.28 5.45
CA ASP A 205 -8.86 -20.11 4.64
C ASP A 205 -8.76 -20.88 3.32
N ALA A 206 -9.88 -21.43 2.84
CA ALA A 206 -10.01 -22.32 1.67
C ALA A 206 -11.41 -22.26 1.05
#